data_AF-A0A7C5NQH4-F1
#
_entry.id   AF-A0A7C5NQH4-F1
#
_cell.length_a   1.000
_cell.length_b   1.000
_cell.length_c   1.000
_cell.angle_alpha   90.00
_cell.angle_beta   90.00
_cell.angle_gamma   90.00
#
_symmetry.space_group_name_H-M   'P 1'
#
loop_
_entity.id
_entity.type
_entity.pdbx_description
1 polymer ?
#
loop_
_entity_poly.entity_id
_entity_poly.type
_entity_poly.pdbx_seq_one_letter_code
_entity_poly.pdbx_strand_id
1 'polypeptide(L)'
;MIYQLLILVLILAIAFYQVVQGLYSATIMVIITLLSLVIAFGFYEPLSDAVFGDAPGGLGASMLILFIVPMLAMRITADRFLKANVVFSQWIDRIGGGAIGFIIAMTCTG
;
A
#
# COMPACT_ATOMS: atom_id res chain seq x y z
N MET A 1 20.90 -6.54 -10.19
CA MET A 1 20.15 -6.68 -11.47
C MET A 1 18.89 -7.54 -11.28
N ILE A 2 18.97 -8.78 -10.78
CA ILE A 2 17.78 -9.63 -10.56
C ILE A 2 16.74 -9.00 -9.61
N TYR A 3 17.19 -8.36 -8.51
CA TYR A 3 16.32 -7.68 -7.55
C TYR A 3 15.53 -6.52 -8.17
N GLN A 4 16.18 -5.72 -9.04
CA GLN A 4 15.54 -4.60 -9.74
C GLN A 4 14.47 -5.08 -10.72
N LEU A 5 14.74 -6.19 -11.42
CA LEU A 5 13.74 -6.84 -12.28
C LEU A 5 12.52 -7.31 -11.47
N LEU A 6 12.74 -7.88 -10.29
CA LEU A 6 11.66 -8.34 -9.42
C LEU A 6 10.80 -7.16 -8.93
N ILE A 7 11.44 -6.06 -8.49
CA ILE A 7 10.72 -4.83 -8.13
C ILE A 7 9.91 -4.31 -9.31
N LEU A 8 10.49 -4.25 -10.51
CA LEU A 8 9.77 -3.76 -11.70
C LEU A 8 8.54 -4.60 -12.01
N VAL A 9 8.64 -5.93 -11.89
CA VAL A 9 7.48 -6.83 -12.06
C VAL A 9 6.42 -6.58 -10.99
N LEU A 10 6.81 -6.38 -9.73
CA LEU A 10 5.87 -6.03 -8.65
C LEU A 10 5.16 -4.71 -8.91
N ILE A 11 5.89 -3.68 -9.35
CA ILE A 11 5.32 -2.37 -9.66
C ILE A 11 4.27 -2.49 -10.77
N LEU A 12 4.61 -3.20 -11.85
CA LEU A 12 3.68 -3.43 -12.96
C LEU A 12 2.46 -4.26 -12.53
N ALA A 13 2.65 -5.26 -11.67
CA ALA A 13 1.57 -6.08 -11.16
C ALA A 13 0.58 -5.26 -10.31
N ILE A 14 1.09 -4.41 -9.41
CA ILE A 14 0.27 -3.52 -8.57
C ILE A 14 -0.46 -2.49 -9.45
N ALA A 15 0.24 -1.85 -10.39
CA ALA A 15 -0.36 -0.88 -11.30
C ALA A 15 -1.46 -1.52 -12.15
N PHE A 16 -1.21 -2.70 -12.72
CA PHE A 16 -2.20 -3.45 -13.49
C PHE A 16 -3.42 -3.85 -12.65
N TYR A 17 -3.21 -4.34 -11.43
CA TYR A 17 -4.29 -4.68 -10.52
C TYR A 17 -5.19 -3.47 -10.23
N GLN A 18 -4.58 -2.29 -10.08
CA GLN A 18 -5.31 -1.06 -9.80
C GLN A 18 -6.10 -0.53 -11.01
N VAL A 19 -5.64 -0.79 -12.24
CA VAL A 19 -6.43 -0.55 -13.47
C VAL A 19 -7.72 -1.36 -13.47
N VAL A 20 -7.70 -2.60 -12.97
CA VAL A 20 -8.87 -3.49 -12.94
C VAL A 20 -9.86 -3.07 -11.84
N GLN A 21 -9.36 -2.58 -10.71
CA GLN A 21 -10.20 -2.12 -9.61
C GLN A 21 -10.88 -0.75 -9.85
N GLY A 22 -10.38 0.03 -10.82
CA GLY A 22 -10.87 1.37 -11.10
C GLY A 22 -10.28 2.46 -10.21
N LEU A 23 -10.47 3.70 -10.63
CA LEU A 23 -9.88 4.93 -10.09
C LEU A 23 -10.36 5.23 -8.65
N TYR A 24 -11.63 4.98 -8.34
CA TYR A 24 -12.17 5.23 -7.01
C TYR A 24 -11.50 4.34 -5.95
N SER A 25 -11.42 3.03 -6.22
CA SER A 25 -10.71 2.09 -5.33
C SER A 25 -9.21 2.41 -5.26
N ALA A 26 -8.61 2.84 -6.37
CA ALA A 26 -7.20 3.26 -6.40
C ALA A 26 -6.93 4.42 -5.45
N THR A 27 -7.81 5.41 -5.46
CA THR A 27 -7.67 6.62 -4.65
C THR A 27 -7.77 6.28 -3.17
N ILE A 28 -8.74 5.45 -2.79
CA ILE A 28 -8.87 4.94 -1.42
C ILE A 28 -7.61 4.18 -1.02
N MET A 29 -7.09 3.32 -1.90
CA MET A 29 -5.90 2.54 -1.61
C MET A 29 -4.67 3.43 -1.37
N VAL A 30 -4.43 4.46 -2.19
CA VAL A 30 -3.34 5.42 -1.94
C VAL A 30 -3.46 6.07 -0.56
N ILE A 31 -4.66 6.54 -0.20
CA ILE A 31 -4.87 7.20 1.09
C ILE A 31 -4.54 6.24 2.24
N ILE A 32 -5.01 5.00 2.15
CA ILE A 32 -4.74 3.95 3.15
C ILE A 32 -3.24 3.65 3.23
N THR A 33 -2.56 3.50 2.09
CA THR A 33 -1.12 3.24 2.02
C THR A 33 -0.33 4.37 2.69
N LEU A 34 -0.66 5.62 2.38
CA LEU A 34 0.01 6.79 2.98
C LEU A 34 -0.23 6.89 4.50
N LEU A 35 -1.46 6.66 4.97
CA LEU A 35 -1.75 6.64 6.40
C LEU A 35 -0.99 5.53 7.12
N SER A 36 -0.91 4.35 6.52
CA SER A 36 -0.17 3.22 7.08
C SER A 36 1.34 3.49 7.10
N LEU A 37 1.85 4.21 6.10
CA LEU A 37 3.24 4.65 6.04
C LEU A 37 3.58 5.61 7.20
N VAL A 38 2.70 6.59 7.46
CA VAL A 38 2.87 7.53 8.58
C VAL A 38 2.87 6.80 9.93
N ILE A 39 1.99 5.81 10.12
CA ILE A 39 1.96 4.99 11.34
C ILE A 39 3.24 4.17 11.47
N ALA A 40 3.69 3.53 10.39
CA ALA A 40 4.91 2.73 10.39
C ALA A 40 6.14 3.57 10.77
N PHE A 41 6.36 4.70 10.11
CA PHE A 41 7.48 5.59 10.44
C PHE A 41 7.36 6.25 11.82
N GLY A 42 6.15 6.46 12.32
CA GLY A 42 5.94 7.04 13.64
C GLY A 42 6.22 6.10 14.82
N PHE A 43 6.06 4.79 14.63
CA PHE A 43 6.04 3.82 15.73
C PHE A 43 7.01 2.63 15.58
N TYR A 44 7.83 2.56 14.52
CA TYR A 44 8.71 1.41 14.32
C TYR A 44 9.80 1.25 15.39
N GLU A 45 10.41 2.33 15.88
CA GLU A 45 11.43 2.24 16.94
C GLU A 45 10.81 1.82 18.28
N PRO A 46 9.74 2.47 18.79
CA PRO A 46 9.14 2.06 20.05
C PRO A 46 8.62 0.61 20.02
N LEU A 47 8.08 0.16 18.88
CA LEU A 47 7.62 -1.21 18.74
C LEU A 47 8.79 -2.21 18.68
N SER A 48 9.87 -1.85 17.99
CA SER A 48 11.08 -2.68 17.93
C SER A 48 11.67 -2.88 19.31
N ASP A 49 11.81 -1.81 20.08
CA ASP A 49 12.38 -1.87 21.43
C ASP A 49 11.49 -2.69 22.37
N ALA A 50 10.17 -2.56 22.26
CA ALA A 50 9.22 -3.26 23.11
C ALA A 50 9.08 -4.76 22.80
N VAL A 51 9.14 -5.15 21.52
CA VAL A 51 8.82 -6.52 21.07
C VAL A 51 10.07 -7.33 20.75
N PHE A 52 11.05 -6.69 20.11
CA PHE A 52 12.23 -7.37 19.57
C PHE A 52 13.51 -7.08 20.36
N GLY A 53 13.57 -5.98 21.13
CA GLY A 53 14.76 -5.58 21.87
C GLY A 53 16.00 -5.54 20.97
N ASP A 54 17.07 -6.23 21.38
CA ASP A 54 18.34 -6.31 20.64
C ASP A 54 18.36 -7.34 19.49
N ALA A 55 17.21 -7.94 19.12
CA ALA A 55 17.19 -8.95 18.08
C ALA A 55 17.64 -8.38 16.71
N PRO A 56 18.57 -9.05 16.00
CA PRO A 56 19.03 -8.60 14.70
C PRO A 56 17.86 -8.62 13.70
N GLY A 57 17.48 -7.44 13.21
CA GLY A 57 16.36 -7.26 12.28
C GLY A 57 15.03 -6.80 12.91
N GLY A 58 14.99 -6.55 14.22
CA GLY A 58 13.78 -6.08 14.93
C GLY A 58 13.16 -4.80 14.34
N LEU A 59 14.00 -3.85 13.90
CA LEU A 59 13.54 -2.60 13.28
C LEU A 59 12.80 -2.85 11.97
N GLY A 60 13.34 -3.71 11.10
CA GLY A 60 12.72 -4.03 9.81
C GLY A 60 11.42 -4.82 9.99
N ALA A 61 11.40 -5.79 10.91
CA ALA A 61 10.20 -6.55 11.23
C ALA A 61 9.10 -5.65 11.80
N SER A 62 9.44 -4.73 12.70
CA SER A 62 8.50 -3.78 13.32
C SER A 62 7.88 -2.83 12.30
N MET A 63 8.71 -2.28 11.40
CA MET A 63 8.23 -1.43 10.32
C MET A 63 7.28 -2.17 9.38
N LEU A 64 7.62 -3.42 9.01
CA LEU A 64 6.77 -4.24 8.15
C LEU A 64 5.43 -4.57 8.82
N ILE A 65 5.44 -4.94 10.11
CA ILE A 65 4.23 -5.21 10.88
C ILE A 65 3.34 -3.95 10.97
N LEU A 66 3.93 -2.81 11.30
CA LEU A 66 3.21 -1.53 11.42
C LEU A 66 2.74 -0.96 10.08
N PHE A 67 3.30 -1.42 8.96
CA PHE A 67 2.79 -1.07 7.65
C PHE A 67 1.65 -2.00 7.23
N ILE A 68 1.87 -3.32 7.27
CA ILE A 68 0.93 -4.31 6.74
C ILE A 68 -0.35 -4.39 7.59
N VAL A 69 -0.24 -4.40 8.92
CA VAL A 69 -1.39 -4.60 9.80
C VAL A 69 -2.39 -3.44 9.70
N PRO A 70 -1.99 -2.17 9.84
CA PRO A 70 -2.91 -1.04 9.64
C PRO A 70 -3.43 -0.96 8.19
N MET A 71 -2.59 -1.22 7.19
CA MET A 71 -3.01 -1.19 5.79
C MET A 71 -4.13 -2.20 5.53
N LEU A 72 -3.98 -3.44 5.98
CA LEU A 72 -5.02 -4.47 5.84
C LEU A 72 -6.27 -4.15 6.64
N ALA A 73 -6.12 -3.69 7.89
CA ALA A 73 -7.25 -3.32 8.74
C ALA A 73 -8.08 -2.19 8.11
N MET A 74 -7.41 -1.14 7.64
CA MET A 74 -8.05 -0.02 6.95
C MET A 74 -8.66 -0.46 5.61
N ARG A 75 -8.00 -1.35 4.86
CA ARG A 75 -8.52 -1.87 3.59
C ARG A 75 -9.82 -2.65 3.79
N ILE A 76 -9.84 -3.59 4.73
CA ILE A 76 -11.04 -4.38 5.06
C ILE A 76 -12.18 -3.46 5.52
N THR A 77 -11.83 -2.43 6.31
CA THR A 77 -12.80 -1.44 6.78
C THR A 77 -13.35 -0.64 5.60
N ALA A 78 -12.50 -0.11 4.73
CA ALA A 78 -12.90 0.63 3.54
C ALA A 78 -13.80 -0.22 2.61
N ASP A 79 -13.46 -1.48 2.37
CA ASP A 79 -14.27 -2.37 1.52
C ASP A 79 -15.66 -2.65 2.13
N ARG A 80 -15.80 -2.59 3.47
CA ARG A 80 -17.10 -2.76 4.16
C ARG A 80 -17.95 -1.49 4.14
N PHE A 81 -17.34 -0.34 4.37
CA PHE A 81 -18.05 0.94 4.55
C PHE A 81 -18.19 1.77 3.27
N LEU A 82 -17.24 1.67 2.34
CA LEU A 82 -17.17 2.45 1.10
C LEU A 82 -17.58 1.61 -0.12
N LYS A 83 -18.78 1.01 -0.07
CA LYS A 83 -19.36 0.29 -1.22
C LYS A 83 -19.88 1.20 -2.33
N ALA A 84 -19.75 2.51 -2.18
CA ALA A 84 -20.24 3.49 -3.15
C ALA A 84 -19.41 3.40 -4.43
N ASN A 85 -20.05 3.05 -5.54
CA ASN A 85 -19.38 2.95 -6.83
C ASN A 85 -19.51 4.29 -7.55
N VAL A 86 -18.45 5.09 -7.56
CA VAL A 86 -18.42 6.30 -8.39
C VAL A 86 -18.16 5.86 -9.82
N VAL A 87 -19.19 5.90 -10.66
CA VAL A 87 -19.09 5.47 -12.05
C VAL A 87 -18.39 6.55 -12.86
N PHE A 88 -17.14 6.27 -13.23
CA PHE A 88 -16.38 7.09 -14.18
C PHE A 88 -16.47 6.52 -15.60
N SER A 89 -16.16 7.36 -16.59
CA SER A 89 -15.96 6.88 -17.96
C SER A 89 -14.82 5.84 -17.98
N GLN A 90 -15.00 4.75 -18.72
CA GLN A 90 -14.10 3.60 -18.74
C GLN A 90 -12.62 3.96 -19.01
N TRP A 91 -12.36 4.98 -19.83
CA TRP A 91 -11.00 5.44 -20.11
C TRP A 91 -10.38 6.19 -18.94
N ILE A 92 -11.15 7.05 -18.27
CA ILE A 92 -10.71 7.81 -17.11
C ILE A 92 -10.44 6.86 -15.94
N ASP A 93 -11.33 5.89 -15.75
CA ASP A 93 -11.24 4.90 -14.68
C ASP A 93 -9.97 4.03 -14.81
N ARG A 94 -9.66 3.59 -16.03
CA ARG A 94 -8.48 2.75 -16.30
C ARG A 94 -7.16 3.53 -16.25
N ILE A 95 -7.09 4.68 -16.91
CA ILE A 95 -5.86 5.50 -16.93
C ILE A 95 -5.57 6.02 -15.52
N GLY A 96 -6.61 6.53 -14.85
CA GLY A 96 -6.50 7.02 -13.48
C GLY A 96 -6.13 5.91 -12.50
N GLY A 97 -6.78 4.73 -12.59
CA GLY A 97 -6.45 3.56 -11.78
C GLY A 97 -4.99 3.11 -11.97
N GLY A 98 -4.48 3.11 -13.20
CA GLY A 98 -3.08 2.78 -13.49
C GLY A 98 -2.07 3.82 -12.99
N ALA A 99 -2.35 5.11 -13.18
CA ALA A 99 -1.49 6.19 -12.70
C ALA A 99 -1.39 6.20 -11.17
N ILE A 100 -2.53 6.05 -10.49
CA ILE A 100 -2.57 5.94 -9.04
C ILE A 100 -1.94 4.62 -8.57
N GLY A 101 -2.18 3.52 -9.28
CA GLY A 101 -1.55 2.23 -9.03
C GLY A 101 -0.03 2.28 -9.08
N PHE A 102 0.54 3.07 -9.98
CA PHE A 102 1.98 3.32 -10.02
C PHE A 102 2.48 4.05 -8.76
N ILE A 103 1.75 5.04 -8.26
CA ILE A 103 2.10 5.74 -7.01
C ILE A 103 2.06 4.77 -5.81
N ILE A 104 1.04 3.91 -5.75
CA ILE A 104 0.94 2.86 -4.72
C ILE A 104 2.14 1.92 -4.81
N ALA A 105 2.47 1.46 -6.01
CA ALA A 105 3.60 0.59 -6.23
C ALA A 105 4.91 1.21 -5.75
N MET A 106 5.17 2.46 -6.13
CA MET A 106 6.36 3.20 -5.72
C MET A 106 6.45 3.37 -4.20
N THR A 107 5.33 3.63 -3.51
CA THR A 107 5.30 3.77 -2.05
C THR A 107 5.46 2.44 -1.31
N CYS A 108 5.07 1.31 -1.92
CA CYS A 108 5.26 -0.01 -1.34
C CYS A 108 6.67 -0.59 -1.58
N THR A 109 7.31 -0.25 -2.69
CA THR A 109 8.61 -0.82 -3.08
C THR A 109 9.81 0.09 -2.85
N GLY A 110 9.59 1.39 -2.68
CA GLY A 110 10.61 2.41 -2.45
C GLY A 110 10.88 2.61 -0.97
#